data_AF-A0A671N9R0-F1
#
_entry.id   AF-A0A671N9R0-F1
#
_cell.length_a   1.000
_cell.length_b   1.000
_cell.length_c   1.000
_cell.angle_alpha   90.00
_cell.angle_beta   90.00
_cell.angle_gamma   90.00
#
_symmetry.space_group_name_H-M   'P 1'
#
loop_
_entity.id
_entity.type
_entity.pdbx_description
1 polymer ?
#
loop_
_entity_poly.entity_id
_entity_poly.type
_entity_poly.pdbx_seq_one_letter_code
_entity_poly.pdbx_strand_id
1 'polypeptide(L)'
;RLRSTSYLSRLRSTSYLSRLRSTSYLSRLRSTSYLSRLRSTSYLSRLRSTSYLSRLRSTSYLSRLRSTSYLSRLRSTSYLSRLRSTSYLSRLRSTSYLSRLRSTSYLSRLRSTSYLSRLRSTSYLSRLRSTSYLSRLRSTSYLSRLRSTSYLSRLRSTSYLSRLRSTSYLSRLRSTSYLSRLRSTSYLSRLRSTSYLSRLRSTSYLSRLRSTSYLSRLRSTSYLSRLRSTSYLSRLRSTSYLSQQTARD
;
A
#
# COMPACT_ATOMS: atom_id res chain seq x y z
N ARG A 1 4.63 13.83 32.16
CA ARG A 1 3.38 13.32 31.51
C ARG A 1 2.51 14.53 31.22
N LEU A 2 2.07 14.77 29.98
CA LEU A 2 1.28 15.96 29.64
C LEU A 2 -0.17 15.58 29.30
N ARG A 3 -1.13 16.30 29.87
CA ARG A 3 -2.55 16.27 29.52
C ARG A 3 -2.96 17.67 29.10
N SER A 4 -3.60 17.81 27.94
CA SER A 4 -4.22 19.08 27.52
C SER A 4 -5.69 18.88 27.28
N THR A 5 -6.50 19.74 27.89
CA THR A 5 -7.97 19.79 27.80
C THR A 5 -8.47 21.03 27.06
N SER A 6 -7.63 22.05 26.82
CA SER A 6 -7.98 23.30 26.13
C SER A 6 -7.39 23.41 24.71
N TYR A 7 -7.89 24.32 23.88
CA TYR A 7 -7.36 24.57 22.54
C TYR A 7 -5.86 24.90 22.59
N LEU A 8 -5.04 24.08 21.92
CA LEU A 8 -3.60 24.32 21.83
C LEU A 8 -3.20 24.69 20.41
N SER A 9 -2.83 25.96 20.22
CA SER A 9 -2.36 26.46 18.93
C SER A 9 -1.00 25.85 18.54
N ARG A 10 -0.07 25.68 19.49
CA ARG A 10 1.25 25.10 19.26
C ARG A 10 1.76 24.41 20.53
N LEU A 11 2.27 23.20 20.38
CA LEU A 11 3.08 22.54 21.40
C LEU A 11 4.43 22.13 20.79
N ARG A 12 5.52 22.56 21.42
CA ARG A 12 6.88 22.16 21.09
C ARG A 12 7.46 21.40 22.27
N SER A 13 7.94 20.19 22.03
CA SER A 13 8.66 19.41 23.03
C SER A 13 10.06 19.09 22.54
N THR A 14 11.04 19.40 23.37
CA THR A 14 12.48 19.14 23.13
C THR A 14 13.04 18.05 24.06
N SER A 15 12.31 17.65 25.11
CA SER A 15 12.71 16.63 26.11
C SER A 15 11.92 15.33 25.99
N TYR A 16 12.40 14.24 26.62
CA TYR A 16 11.73 12.93 26.60
C TYR A 16 10.28 13.04 27.09
N LEU A 17 9.33 12.62 26.25
CA LEU A 17 7.91 12.58 26.60
C LEU A 17 7.41 11.13 26.68
N SER A 18 7.23 10.66 27.93
CA SER A 18 6.66 9.34 28.20
C SER A 18 5.21 9.21 27.71
N ARG A 19 4.40 10.28 27.82
CA ARG A 19 2.99 10.26 27.44
C ARG A 19 2.44 11.67 27.23
N LEU A 20 1.82 11.88 26.07
CA LEU A 20 0.99 13.04 25.75
C LEU A 20 -0.45 12.58 25.45
N ARG A 21 -1.43 13.12 26.17
CA ARG A 21 -2.86 12.95 25.90
C ARG A 21 -3.47 14.31 25.58
N SER A 22 -4.01 14.47 24.38
CA SER A 22 -4.78 15.65 23.97
C SER A 22 -6.22 15.26 23.73
N THR A 23 -7.14 15.96 24.39
CA THR A 23 -8.60 15.80 24.18
C THR A 23 -9.24 16.95 23.41
N SER A 24 -8.48 18.01 23.13
CA SER A 24 -8.90 19.26 22.48
C SER A 24 -8.17 19.52 21.15
N TYR A 25 -8.68 20.43 20.31
CA TYR A 25 -8.07 20.76 19.01
C TYR A 25 -6.60 21.15 19.17
N LEU A 26 -5.73 20.51 18.38
CA LEU A 26 -4.29 20.78 18.40
C LEU A 26 -3.81 21.15 16.99
N SER A 27 -3.51 22.43 16.79
CA SER A 27 -3.13 22.93 15.46
C SER A 27 -1.76 22.40 15.03
N ARG A 28 -0.79 22.41 15.96
CA ARG A 28 0.59 21.99 15.67
C ARG A 28 1.27 21.32 16.87
N LEU A 29 1.77 20.11 16.64
CA LEU A 29 2.73 19.45 17.52
C LEU A 29 4.08 19.32 16.81
N ARG A 30 5.14 19.84 17.43
CA ARG A 30 6.53 19.57 17.03
C ARG A 30 7.25 18.86 18.17
N SER A 31 7.65 17.61 17.96
CA SER A 31 8.48 16.85 18.89
C SER A 31 9.85 16.60 18.27
N THR A 32 10.91 16.96 18.98
CA THR A 32 12.30 16.70 18.56
C THR A 32 12.99 15.58 19.35
N SER A 33 12.32 15.02 20.36
CA SER A 33 12.82 14.02 21.32
C SER A 33 11.94 12.76 21.38
N TYR A 34 12.41 11.67 22.01
CA TYR A 34 11.68 10.41 22.12
C TYR A 34 10.27 10.60 22.69
N LEU A 35 9.26 10.14 21.95
CA LEU A 35 7.86 10.20 22.36
C LEU A 35 7.30 8.79 22.43
N SER A 36 7.09 8.31 23.66
CA SER A 36 6.68 6.91 23.86
C SER A 36 5.24 6.67 23.40
N ARG A 37 4.35 7.62 23.71
CA ARG A 37 2.91 7.50 23.50
C ARG A 37 2.25 8.85 23.24
N LEU A 38 1.62 8.97 22.08
CA LEU A 38 0.66 10.04 21.77
C LEU A 38 -0.75 9.45 21.66
N ARG A 39 -1.68 9.98 22.44
CA ARG A 39 -3.12 9.73 22.26
C ARG A 39 -3.82 11.06 21.98
N SER A 40 -4.35 11.21 20.76
CA SER A 40 -5.21 12.33 20.38
C SER A 40 -6.64 11.84 20.18
N THR A 41 -7.61 12.49 20.82
CA THR A 41 -9.04 12.21 20.60
C THR A 41 -9.77 13.31 19.82
N SER A 42 -9.06 14.36 19.42
CA SER A 42 -9.54 15.60 18.78
C SER A 42 -8.76 15.95 17.50
N TYR A 43 -9.26 16.89 16.68
CA TYR A 43 -8.62 17.29 15.42
C TYR A 43 -7.15 17.66 15.61
N LEU A 44 -6.27 17.06 14.82
CA LEU A 44 -4.84 17.33 14.82
C LEU A 44 -4.39 17.79 13.42
N SER A 45 -4.12 19.09 13.29
CA SER A 45 -3.85 19.68 11.97
C SER A 45 -2.47 19.29 11.43
N ARG A 46 -1.46 19.30 12.32
CA ARG A 46 -0.07 18.97 11.98
C ARG A 46 0.68 18.31 13.12
N LEU A 47 1.23 17.12 12.86
CA LEU A 47 2.26 16.49 13.69
C LEU A 47 3.57 16.43 12.91
N ARG A 48 4.63 17.00 13.49
CA ARG A 48 6.01 16.83 13.03
C ARG A 48 6.82 16.16 14.15
N SER A 49 7.26 14.94 13.91
CA SER A 49 8.20 14.23 14.78
C SER A 49 9.54 14.10 14.07
N THR A 50 10.63 14.51 14.72
CA THR A 50 11.98 14.27 14.21
C THR A 50 12.73 13.15 14.91
N SER A 51 12.09 12.50 15.89
CA SER A 51 12.63 11.51 16.83
C SER A 51 11.73 10.28 16.98
N TYR A 52 12.21 9.21 17.63
CA TYR A 52 11.50 7.95 17.77
C TYR A 52 10.09 8.14 18.37
N LEU A 53 9.08 7.61 17.67
CA LEU A 53 7.70 7.61 18.12
C LEU A 53 7.20 6.17 18.27
N SER A 54 7.08 5.70 19.52
CA SER A 54 6.76 4.29 19.76
C SER A 54 5.31 3.95 19.41
N ARG A 55 4.39 4.84 19.79
CA ARG A 55 2.94 4.68 19.56
C ARG A 55 2.22 5.99 19.33
N LEU A 56 1.52 6.08 18.19
CA LEU A 56 0.51 7.09 17.92
C LEU A 56 -0.87 6.43 17.83
N ARG A 57 -1.81 6.89 18.65
CA ARG A 57 -3.24 6.59 18.52
C ARG A 57 -4.00 7.89 18.27
N SER A 58 -4.61 8.01 17.10
CA SER A 58 -5.55 9.09 16.77
C SER A 58 -6.95 8.50 16.60
N THR A 59 -7.94 9.06 17.28
CA THR A 59 -9.35 8.70 17.07
C THR A 59 -10.16 9.72 16.27
N SER A 60 -9.50 10.78 15.80
CA SER A 60 -10.06 11.99 15.19
C SER A 60 -9.26 12.42 13.94
N TYR A 61 -9.76 13.39 13.16
CA TYR A 61 -9.13 13.83 11.91
C TYR A 61 -7.66 14.23 12.10
N LEU A 62 -6.78 13.66 11.28
CA LEU A 62 -5.35 13.99 11.23
C LEU A 62 -4.98 14.51 9.84
N SER A 63 -4.77 15.82 9.71
CA SER A 63 -4.55 16.43 8.39
C SER A 63 -3.17 16.11 7.82
N ARG A 64 -2.15 16.16 8.68
CA ARG A 64 -0.76 15.92 8.29
C ARG A 64 0.07 15.28 9.40
N LEU A 65 0.67 14.14 9.08
CA LEU A 65 1.77 13.56 9.85
C LEU A 65 3.06 13.57 9.01
N ARG A 66 4.11 14.18 9.56
CA ARG A 66 5.48 14.07 9.05
C ARG A 66 6.34 13.44 10.15
N SER A 67 6.83 12.23 9.91
CA SER A 67 7.85 11.58 10.74
C SER A 67 9.15 11.52 9.95
N THR A 68 10.25 12.02 10.52
CA THR A 68 11.57 11.84 9.90
C THR A 68 12.37 10.67 10.46
N SER A 69 11.87 10.03 11.51
CA SER A 69 12.50 8.99 12.33
C SER A 69 11.54 7.80 12.59
N TYR A 70 12.02 6.78 13.33
CA TYR A 70 11.32 5.51 13.54
C TYR A 70 9.91 5.68 14.12
N LEU A 71 8.91 5.12 13.44
CA LEU A 71 7.54 5.06 13.91
C LEU A 71 7.12 3.59 14.10
N SER A 72 7.05 3.13 15.34
CA SER A 72 6.80 1.70 15.58
C SER A 72 5.35 1.30 15.30
N ARG A 73 4.40 2.13 15.74
CA ARG A 73 2.97 1.88 15.60
C ARG A 73 2.17 3.16 15.38
N LEU A 74 1.44 3.19 14.28
CA LEU A 74 0.35 4.14 14.06
C LEU A 74 -0.99 3.40 14.01
N ARG A 75 -1.93 3.82 14.86
CA ARG A 75 -3.33 3.44 14.79
C ARG A 75 -4.17 4.70 14.58
N SER A 76 -4.81 4.80 13.42
CA SER A 76 -5.81 5.83 13.13
C SER A 76 -7.18 5.17 12.99
N THR A 77 -8.18 5.69 13.68
CA THR A 77 -9.58 5.23 13.51
C THR A 77 -10.45 6.19 12.70
N SER A 78 -9.85 7.26 12.19
CA SER A 78 -10.47 8.45 11.58
C SER A 78 -9.68 8.95 10.35
N TYR A 79 -10.20 9.95 9.62
CA TYR A 79 -9.60 10.43 8.37
C TYR A 79 -8.13 10.85 8.54
N LEU A 80 -7.25 10.32 7.69
CA LEU A 80 -5.84 10.70 7.60
C LEU A 80 -5.53 11.25 6.21
N SER A 81 -5.36 12.57 6.10
CA SER A 81 -5.21 13.22 4.78
C SER A 81 -3.85 12.96 4.16
N ARG A 82 -2.79 13.04 4.99
CA ARG A 82 -1.40 12.88 4.55
C ARG A 82 -0.52 12.27 5.62
N LEU A 83 0.12 11.16 5.28
CA LEU A 83 1.25 10.60 6.01
C LEU A 83 2.52 10.68 5.13
N ARG A 84 3.55 11.33 5.65
CA ARG A 84 4.91 11.30 5.10
C ARG A 84 5.85 10.71 6.15
N SER A 85 6.44 9.56 5.85
CA SER A 85 7.50 8.94 6.65
C SER A 85 8.77 8.89 5.83
N THR A 86 9.88 9.45 6.33
CA THR A 86 11.17 9.33 5.65
C THR A 86 12.01 8.13 6.10
N SER A 87 11.67 7.54 7.25
CA SER A 87 12.35 6.40 7.89
C SER A 87 11.35 5.27 8.23
N TYR A 88 11.82 4.28 9.01
CA TYR A 88 11.14 3.00 9.24
C TYR A 88 9.76 3.15 9.88
N LEU A 89 8.76 2.52 9.25
CA LEU A 89 7.40 2.40 9.77
C LEU A 89 7.07 0.92 9.99
N SER A 90 7.04 0.46 11.25
CA SER A 90 6.85 -0.96 11.52
C SER A 90 5.41 -1.43 11.29
N ARG A 91 4.45 -0.62 11.74
CA ARG A 91 3.01 -0.94 11.64
C ARG A 91 2.16 0.30 11.45
N LEU A 92 1.37 0.30 10.38
CA LEU A 92 0.24 1.19 10.20
C LEU A 92 -1.07 0.40 10.19
N ARG A 93 -2.00 0.78 11.06
CA ARG A 93 -3.39 0.33 11.03
C ARG A 93 -4.29 1.55 10.84
N SER A 94 -5.01 1.60 9.73
CA SER A 94 -6.06 2.59 9.46
C SER A 94 -7.39 1.86 9.34
N THR A 95 -8.42 2.33 10.05
CA THR A 95 -9.78 1.79 9.91
C THR A 95 -10.73 2.68 9.09
N SER A 96 -10.20 3.79 8.57
CA SER A 96 -10.90 4.94 7.96
C SER A 96 -10.13 5.49 6.75
N TYR A 97 -10.66 6.50 6.06
CA TYR A 97 -10.08 7.04 4.82
C TYR A 97 -8.62 7.49 4.98
N LEU A 98 -7.74 7.01 4.09
CA LEU A 98 -6.35 7.44 3.97
C LEU A 98 -6.10 8.02 2.58
N SER A 99 -5.98 9.34 2.47
CA SER A 99 -5.88 10.00 1.15
C SER A 99 -4.52 9.79 0.50
N ARG A 100 -3.45 9.92 1.28
CA ARG A 100 -2.07 9.83 0.80
C ARG A 100 -1.11 9.26 1.84
N LEU A 101 -0.43 8.17 1.46
CA LEU A 101 0.74 7.67 2.14
C LEU A 101 1.97 7.80 1.23
N ARG A 102 3.00 8.50 1.71
CA ARG A 102 4.34 8.50 1.11
C ARG A 102 5.34 7.98 2.14
N SER A 103 6.01 6.89 1.80
CA SER A 103 7.09 6.31 2.60
C SER A 103 8.33 6.19 1.72
N THR A 104 9.47 6.71 2.19
CA THR A 104 10.71 6.65 1.40
C THR A 104 11.63 5.49 1.77
N SER A 105 11.41 4.88 2.94
CA SER A 105 12.19 3.78 3.53
C SER A 105 11.27 2.59 3.85
N TYR A 106 11.64 1.75 4.82
CA TYR A 106 10.98 0.48 5.09
C TYR A 106 9.57 0.62 5.70
N LEU A 107 8.59 -0.07 5.11
CA LEU A 107 7.24 -0.24 5.66
C LEU A 107 6.97 -1.73 5.89
N SER A 108 7.00 -2.18 7.15
CA SER A 108 6.87 -3.61 7.44
C SER A 108 5.45 -4.12 7.22
N ARG A 109 4.47 -3.35 7.69
CA ARG A 109 3.05 -3.73 7.64
C ARG A 109 2.12 -2.54 7.49
N LEU A 110 1.32 -2.59 6.42
CA LEU A 110 0.13 -1.77 6.24
C LEU A 110 -1.12 -2.64 6.34
N ARG A 111 -2.04 -2.30 7.25
CA ARG A 111 -3.42 -2.81 7.25
C ARG A 111 -4.38 -1.62 7.11
N SER A 112 -5.13 -1.61 6.02
CA SER A 112 -6.24 -0.67 5.79
C SER A 112 -7.54 -1.46 5.71
N THR A 113 -8.57 -1.03 6.43
CA THR A 113 -9.91 -1.63 6.31
C THR A 113 -10.89 -0.76 5.50
N SER A 114 -10.41 0.34 4.95
CA SER A 114 -11.16 1.47 4.38
C SER A 114 -10.42 2.10 3.17
N TYR A 115 -11.02 3.07 2.50
CA TYR A 115 -10.50 3.65 1.24
C TYR A 115 -9.05 4.17 1.36
N LEU A 116 -8.20 3.73 0.44
CA LEU A 116 -6.82 4.23 0.28
C LEU A 116 -6.64 4.83 -1.11
N SER A 117 -6.55 6.16 -1.20
CA SER A 117 -6.50 6.83 -2.51
C SER A 117 -5.15 6.69 -3.21
N ARG A 118 -4.07 6.85 -2.43
CA ARG A 118 -2.70 6.82 -2.95
C ARG A 118 -1.70 6.27 -1.94
N LEU A 119 -0.98 5.22 -2.36
CA LEU A 119 0.24 4.77 -1.71
C LEU A 119 1.43 4.95 -2.67
N ARG A 120 2.45 5.67 -2.21
CA ARG A 120 3.77 5.72 -2.86
C ARG A 120 4.81 5.23 -1.86
N SER A 121 5.45 4.10 -2.18
CA SER A 121 6.62 3.60 -1.46
C SER A 121 7.81 3.62 -2.39
N THR A 122 8.97 4.09 -1.91
CA THR A 122 10.20 4.10 -2.72
C THR A 122 11.26 3.06 -2.30
N SER A 123 10.99 2.25 -1.28
CA SER A 123 11.86 1.15 -0.86
C SER A 123 11.04 -0.06 -0.36
N TYR A 124 11.41 -0.75 0.72
CA TYR A 124 10.83 -2.07 1.01
C TYR A 124 9.42 -2.00 1.61
N LEU A 125 8.46 -2.69 0.99
CA LEU A 125 7.12 -2.92 1.55
C LEU A 125 6.90 -4.41 1.79
N SER A 126 6.96 -4.85 3.06
CA SER A 126 6.90 -6.29 3.36
C SER A 126 5.51 -6.86 3.18
N ARG A 127 4.50 -6.14 3.68
CA ARG A 127 3.10 -6.58 3.68
C ARG A 127 2.12 -5.43 3.55
N LEU A 128 1.28 -5.51 2.53
CA LEU A 128 0.06 -4.73 2.41
C LEU A 128 -1.16 -5.64 2.50
N ARG A 129 -2.07 -5.32 3.41
CA ARG A 129 -3.42 -5.88 3.48
C ARG A 129 -4.44 -4.75 3.36
N SER A 130 -5.23 -4.76 2.29
CA SER A 130 -6.39 -3.88 2.11
C SER A 130 -7.64 -4.72 2.05
N THR A 131 -8.68 -4.34 2.80
CA THR A 131 -10.00 -4.98 2.69
C THR A 131 -11.04 -4.16 1.92
N SER A 132 -10.61 -3.03 1.37
CA SER A 132 -11.41 -1.93 0.80
C SER A 132 -10.74 -1.31 -0.43
N TYR A 133 -11.38 -0.33 -1.08
CA TYR A 133 -10.91 0.28 -2.33
C TYR A 133 -9.47 0.85 -2.23
N LEU A 134 -8.61 0.46 -3.18
CA LEU A 134 -7.26 1.01 -3.35
C LEU A 134 -7.14 1.63 -4.74
N SER A 135 -7.11 2.96 -4.82
CA SER A 135 -7.13 3.64 -6.13
C SER A 135 -5.80 3.54 -6.87
N ARG A 136 -4.71 3.75 -6.14
CA ARG A 136 -3.35 3.78 -6.70
C ARG A 136 -2.30 3.28 -5.74
N LEU A 137 -1.55 2.27 -6.18
CA LEU A 137 -0.29 1.85 -5.58
C LEU A 137 0.86 2.09 -6.56
N ARG A 138 1.89 2.82 -6.11
CA ARG A 138 3.18 2.94 -6.78
C ARG A 138 4.27 2.45 -5.83
N SER A 139 4.97 1.40 -6.24
CA SER A 139 6.17 0.89 -5.58
C SER A 139 7.35 1.01 -6.54
N THR A 140 8.47 1.59 -6.11
CA THR A 140 9.68 1.69 -6.96
C THR A 140 10.77 0.67 -6.63
N SER A 141 10.40 -0.32 -5.84
CA SER A 141 11.30 -1.18 -5.04
C SER A 141 10.54 -2.46 -4.63
N TYR A 142 11.09 -3.24 -3.70
CA TYR A 142 10.57 -4.56 -3.33
C TYR A 142 9.20 -4.54 -2.63
N LEU A 143 8.25 -5.32 -3.16
CA LEU A 143 6.97 -5.60 -2.52
C LEU A 143 6.82 -7.11 -2.28
N SER A 144 6.95 -7.57 -1.02
CA SER A 144 6.90 -9.02 -0.75
C SER A 144 5.51 -9.60 -0.90
N ARG A 145 4.50 -8.92 -0.34
CA ARG A 145 3.13 -9.41 -0.29
C ARG A 145 2.09 -8.30 -0.36
N LEU A 146 1.24 -8.38 -1.38
CA LEU A 146 -0.01 -7.65 -1.46
C LEU A 146 -1.19 -8.61 -1.35
N ARG A 147 -2.09 -8.35 -0.40
CA ARG A 147 -3.42 -8.96 -0.35
C ARG A 147 -4.47 -7.86 -0.41
N SER A 148 -5.31 -7.90 -1.44
CA SER A 148 -6.50 -7.05 -1.57
C SER A 148 -7.72 -7.96 -1.62
N THR A 149 -8.74 -7.65 -0.82
CA THR A 149 -10.04 -8.35 -0.91
C THR A 149 -11.11 -7.57 -1.67
N SER A 150 -10.72 -6.44 -2.25
CA SER A 150 -11.57 -5.37 -2.80
C SER A 150 -10.90 -4.67 -4.00
N TYR A 151 -11.64 -3.76 -4.67
CA TYR A 151 -11.23 -3.11 -5.92
C TYR A 151 -9.84 -2.46 -5.85
N LEU A 152 -8.98 -2.81 -6.81
CA LEU A 152 -7.66 -2.20 -7.01
C LEU A 152 -7.61 -1.55 -8.40
N SER A 153 -7.64 -0.22 -8.47
CA SER A 153 -7.74 0.46 -9.78
C SER A 153 -6.43 0.42 -10.57
N ARG A 154 -5.32 0.69 -9.87
CA ARG A 154 -3.99 0.77 -10.49
C ARG A 154 -2.87 0.33 -9.56
N LEU A 155 -2.13 -0.67 -10.00
CA LEU A 155 -0.83 -1.05 -9.44
C LEU A 155 0.26 -0.76 -10.46
N ARG A 156 1.27 0.01 -10.04
CA ARG A 156 2.54 0.14 -10.76
C ARG A 156 3.67 -0.30 -9.84
N SER A 157 4.39 -1.34 -10.24
CA SER A 157 5.64 -1.77 -9.61
C SER A 157 6.76 -1.59 -10.62
N THR A 158 7.86 -0.95 -10.21
CA THR A 158 9.09 -0.94 -11.05
C THR A 158 10.09 -2.02 -10.65
N SER A 159 9.90 -2.69 -9.51
CA SER A 159 10.79 -3.75 -8.98
C SER A 159 10.04 -5.04 -8.66
N TYR A 160 10.75 -5.96 -7.99
CA TYR A 160 10.30 -7.28 -7.58
C TYR A 160 8.98 -7.25 -6.78
N LEU A 161 7.98 -7.96 -7.31
CA LEU A 161 6.73 -8.25 -6.64
C LEU A 161 6.63 -9.75 -6.39
N SER A 162 6.78 -10.19 -5.13
CA SER A 162 6.85 -11.64 -4.87
C SER A 162 5.49 -12.33 -4.92
N ARG A 163 4.47 -11.68 -4.34
CA ARG A 163 3.13 -12.24 -4.26
C ARG A 163 2.06 -11.16 -4.31
N LEU A 164 1.18 -11.27 -5.31
CA LEU A 164 -0.09 -10.57 -5.36
C LEU A 164 -1.24 -11.57 -5.23
N ARG A 165 -2.12 -11.36 -4.25
CA ARG A 165 -3.42 -12.03 -4.17
C ARG A 165 -4.52 -10.97 -4.19
N SER A 166 -5.34 -10.99 -5.22
CA SER A 166 -6.58 -10.22 -5.30
C SER A 166 -7.76 -11.18 -5.30
N THR A 167 -8.78 -10.89 -4.50
CA THR A 167 -10.05 -11.66 -4.56
C THR A 167 -11.16 -10.94 -5.32
N SER A 168 -10.86 -9.76 -5.86
CA SER A 168 -11.82 -8.82 -6.48
C SER A 168 -11.17 -8.04 -7.64
N TYR A 169 -11.94 -7.16 -8.28
CA TYR A 169 -11.57 -6.45 -9.51
C TYR A 169 -10.19 -5.77 -9.44
N LEU A 170 -9.34 -6.07 -10.42
CA LEU A 170 -8.06 -5.40 -10.64
C LEU A 170 -8.07 -4.75 -12.03
N SER A 171 -8.14 -3.42 -12.10
CA SER A 171 -8.30 -2.76 -13.42
C SER A 171 -7.02 -2.76 -14.23
N ARG A 172 -5.89 -2.42 -13.59
CA ARG A 172 -4.60 -2.27 -14.26
C ARG A 172 -3.45 -2.65 -13.35
N LEU A 173 -2.64 -3.60 -13.80
CA LEU A 173 -1.33 -3.90 -13.25
C LEU A 173 -0.26 -3.65 -14.31
N ARG A 174 0.73 -2.83 -13.95
CA ARG A 174 1.97 -2.66 -14.70
C ARG A 174 3.15 -3.06 -13.82
N SER A 175 3.90 -4.06 -14.26
CA SER A 175 5.17 -4.47 -13.67
C SER A 175 6.27 -4.28 -14.69
N THR A 176 7.36 -3.59 -14.34
CA THR A 176 8.52 -3.46 -15.26
C THR A 176 9.63 -4.48 -15.00
N SER A 177 9.55 -5.21 -13.89
CA SER A 177 10.52 -6.22 -13.48
C SER A 177 9.77 -7.47 -12.95
N TYR A 178 10.36 -8.24 -12.04
CA TYR A 178 9.96 -9.61 -11.74
C TYR A 178 8.65 -9.71 -10.94
N LEU A 179 7.74 -10.57 -11.41
CA LEU A 179 6.52 -10.94 -10.69
C LEU A 179 6.51 -12.45 -10.43
N SER A 180 6.73 -12.89 -9.18
CA SER A 180 6.83 -14.33 -8.90
C SER A 180 5.48 -15.04 -9.00
N ARG A 181 4.45 -14.42 -8.40
CA ARG A 181 3.11 -15.01 -8.29
C ARG A 181 2.02 -13.97 -8.29
N LEU A 182 1.10 -14.12 -9.23
CA LEU A 182 -0.19 -13.44 -9.22
C LEU A 182 -1.31 -14.47 -9.12
N ARG A 183 -2.16 -14.31 -8.10
CA ARG A 183 -3.44 -15.01 -7.99
C ARG A 183 -4.57 -14.00 -7.99
N SER A 184 -5.41 -14.04 -9.02
CA SER A 184 -6.69 -13.34 -9.07
C SER A 184 -7.81 -14.35 -9.01
N THR A 185 -8.83 -14.12 -8.17
CA THR A 185 -10.05 -14.96 -8.20
C THR A 185 -11.22 -14.33 -8.93
N SER A 186 -11.01 -13.14 -9.50
CA SER A 186 -12.05 -12.30 -10.13
C SER A 186 -11.47 -11.59 -11.37
N TYR A 187 -12.18 -10.56 -11.87
CA TYR A 187 -11.84 -9.80 -13.06
C TYR A 187 -10.46 -9.09 -12.99
N LEU A 188 -9.63 -9.31 -14.01
CA LEU A 188 -8.38 -8.59 -14.26
C LEU A 188 -8.43 -7.93 -15.65
N SER A 189 -8.58 -6.61 -15.72
CA SER A 189 -8.80 -5.97 -17.03
C SER A 189 -7.55 -5.93 -17.90
N ARG A 190 -6.42 -5.56 -17.28
CA ARG A 190 -5.15 -5.35 -17.98
C ARG A 190 -3.96 -5.71 -17.12
N LEU A 191 -3.18 -6.69 -17.59
CA LEU A 191 -1.83 -6.97 -17.10
C LEU A 191 -0.81 -6.56 -18.17
N ARG A 192 0.15 -5.71 -17.80
CA ARG A 192 1.38 -5.50 -18.58
C ARG A 192 2.59 -5.85 -17.74
N SER A 193 3.34 -6.85 -18.18
CA SER A 193 4.66 -7.20 -17.64
C SER A 193 5.70 -6.96 -18.72
N THR A 194 6.83 -6.32 -18.38
CA THR A 194 7.95 -6.18 -19.33
C THR A 194 9.10 -7.14 -19.08
N SER A 195 9.11 -7.82 -17.93
CA SER A 195 10.14 -8.83 -17.60
C SER A 195 9.48 -10.18 -17.21
N TYR A 196 10.11 -10.97 -16.34
CA TYR A 196 9.70 -12.28 -15.86
C TYR A 196 8.38 -12.30 -15.06
N LEU A 197 7.45 -13.15 -15.49
CA LEU A 197 6.26 -13.55 -14.74
C LEU A 197 6.29 -15.07 -14.52
N SER A 198 6.53 -15.52 -13.28
CA SER A 198 6.70 -16.97 -13.06
C SER A 198 5.38 -17.74 -13.07
N ARG A 199 4.37 -17.19 -12.38
CA ARG A 199 3.06 -17.86 -12.22
C ARG A 199 1.91 -16.87 -12.22
N LEU A 200 1.01 -17.04 -13.18
CA LEU A 200 -0.30 -16.39 -13.21
C LEU A 200 -1.38 -17.45 -12.98
N ARG A 201 -2.20 -17.25 -11.94
CA ARG A 201 -3.45 -18.01 -11.76
C ARG A 201 -4.62 -17.02 -11.75
N SER A 202 -5.49 -17.12 -12.75
CA SER A 202 -6.78 -16.43 -12.78
C SER A 202 -7.89 -17.47 -12.68
N THR A 203 -8.95 -17.18 -11.93
CA THR A 203 -10.15 -18.05 -11.88
C THR A 203 -11.40 -17.44 -12.48
N SER A 204 -11.35 -16.20 -13.00
CA SER A 204 -12.44 -15.63 -13.79
C SER A 204 -11.89 -14.86 -15.00
N TYR A 205 -12.39 -13.66 -15.30
CA TYR A 205 -12.11 -12.97 -16.55
C TYR A 205 -10.73 -12.27 -16.58
N LEU A 206 -9.94 -12.49 -17.64
CA LEU A 206 -8.73 -11.71 -17.92
C LEU A 206 -8.84 -11.06 -19.31
N SER A 207 -9.05 -9.75 -19.38
CA SER A 207 -9.33 -9.13 -20.70
C SER A 207 -8.07 -9.04 -21.56
N ARG A 208 -6.96 -8.58 -20.99
CA ARG A 208 -5.73 -8.33 -21.75
C ARG A 208 -4.49 -8.68 -20.94
N LEU A 209 -3.69 -9.59 -21.49
CA LEU A 209 -2.34 -9.89 -21.05
C LEU A 209 -1.34 -9.39 -22.10
N ARG A 210 -0.42 -8.52 -21.71
CA ARG A 210 0.77 -8.21 -22.50
C ARG A 210 2.02 -8.56 -21.70
N SER A 211 2.81 -9.50 -22.22
CA SER A 211 4.12 -9.87 -21.69
C SER A 211 5.17 -9.65 -22.78
N THR A 212 6.38 -9.20 -22.42
CA THR A 212 7.44 -8.95 -23.41
C THR A 212 8.72 -9.79 -23.20
N SER A 213 8.73 -10.80 -22.31
CA SER A 213 9.97 -11.59 -22.06
C SER A 213 9.79 -13.02 -21.54
N TYR A 214 9.32 -13.29 -20.32
CA TYR A 214 9.15 -14.69 -19.89
C TYR A 214 7.90 -14.92 -19.09
N LEU A 215 7.09 -15.89 -19.51
CA LEU A 215 5.94 -16.36 -18.76
C LEU A 215 6.04 -17.86 -18.55
N SER A 216 6.40 -18.29 -17.33
CA SER A 216 6.59 -19.73 -17.09
C SER A 216 5.24 -20.46 -17.07
N ARG A 217 4.32 -20.06 -16.19
CA ARG A 217 3.05 -20.77 -16.02
C ARG A 217 1.85 -19.85 -16.05
N LEU A 218 0.94 -20.09 -16.99
CA LEU A 218 -0.38 -19.49 -17.04
C LEU A 218 -1.44 -20.56 -16.77
N ARG A 219 -2.21 -20.39 -15.70
CA ARG A 219 -3.44 -21.15 -15.45
C ARG A 219 -4.63 -20.20 -15.42
N SER A 220 -5.52 -20.32 -16.41
CA SER A 220 -6.83 -19.67 -16.41
C SER A 220 -7.90 -20.74 -16.35
N THR A 221 -8.93 -20.57 -15.52
CA THR A 221 -10.08 -21.49 -15.50
C THR A 221 -11.28 -20.97 -16.29
N SER A 222 -11.09 -19.91 -17.07
CA SER A 222 -12.15 -19.04 -17.60
C SER A 222 -11.58 -18.07 -18.66
N TYR A 223 -12.43 -17.18 -19.19
CA TYR A 223 -12.22 -16.39 -20.41
C TYR A 223 -10.95 -15.50 -20.44
N LEU A 224 -10.18 -15.65 -21.53
CA LEU A 224 -9.01 -14.82 -21.88
C LEU A 224 -9.20 -14.19 -23.28
N SER A 225 -9.62 -12.92 -23.37
CA SER A 225 -9.89 -12.29 -24.67
C SER A 225 -8.65 -11.93 -25.48
N ARG A 226 -7.52 -11.63 -24.84
CA ARG A 226 -6.32 -11.23 -25.59
C ARG A 226 -5.05 -11.55 -24.84
N LEU A 227 -4.24 -12.38 -25.48
CA LEU A 227 -2.88 -12.68 -25.08
C LEU A 227 -1.91 -12.16 -26.15
N ARG A 228 -1.06 -11.20 -25.79
CA ARG A 228 0.11 -10.81 -26.58
C ARG A 228 1.37 -11.11 -25.78
N SER A 229 2.11 -12.13 -26.19
CA SER A 229 3.43 -12.46 -25.67
C SER A 229 4.41 -12.36 -26.82
N THR A 230 5.50 -11.61 -26.67
CA THR A 230 6.57 -11.52 -27.68
C THR A 230 7.71 -12.50 -27.37
N SER A 231 7.42 -13.58 -26.64
CA SER A 231 8.45 -14.39 -25.97
C SER A 231 7.95 -15.69 -25.31
N TYR A 232 8.87 -16.54 -24.83
CA TYR A 232 8.68 -17.93 -24.35
C TYR A 232 7.57 -18.12 -23.29
N LEU A 233 6.66 -19.06 -23.59
CA LEU A 233 5.57 -19.52 -22.72
C LEU A 233 5.76 -21.01 -22.40
N SER A 234 6.26 -21.34 -21.20
CA SER A 234 6.62 -22.74 -20.90
C SER A 234 5.42 -23.66 -20.64
N ARG A 235 4.31 -23.11 -20.11
CA ARG A 235 3.10 -23.91 -19.81
C ARG A 235 1.84 -23.05 -19.80
N LEU A 236 0.87 -23.45 -20.61
CA LEU A 236 -0.48 -22.90 -20.63
C LEU A 236 -1.49 -23.98 -20.23
N ARG A 237 -2.36 -23.65 -19.27
CA ARG A 237 -3.56 -24.45 -18.99
C ARG A 237 -4.76 -23.51 -18.97
N SER A 238 -5.61 -23.60 -19.98
CA SER A 238 -6.90 -22.93 -20.07
C SER A 238 -8.01 -23.98 -20.07
N THR A 239 -9.13 -23.72 -19.42
CA THR A 239 -10.32 -24.59 -19.46
C THR A 239 -11.49 -23.94 -20.22
N SER A 240 -11.25 -22.89 -21.01
CA SER A 240 -12.27 -22.17 -21.78
C SER A 240 -11.70 -21.31 -22.92
N TYR A 241 -12.59 -20.66 -23.69
CA TYR A 241 -12.32 -19.82 -24.87
C TYR A 241 -11.10 -18.91 -24.74
N LEU A 242 -10.26 -18.97 -25.77
CA LEU A 242 -8.98 -18.31 -25.87
C LEU A 242 -8.86 -17.65 -27.25
N SER A 243 -8.91 -16.32 -27.29
CA SER A 243 -8.52 -15.57 -28.50
C SER A 243 -7.03 -15.23 -28.40
N GLN A 244 -6.22 -16.04 -29.08
CA GLN A 244 -4.77 -15.86 -29.17
C GLN A 244 -4.42 -15.05 -30.42
N GLN A 245 -3.52 -14.07 -30.24
CA GLN A 245 -2.86 -13.40 -31.33
C GLN A 245 -1.37 -13.41 -31.00
N THR A 246 -0.72 -14.53 -31.34
CA THR A 246 0.73 -14.70 -31.23
C THR A 246 1.38 -13.96 -32.40
N ALA A 247 1.94 -12.78 -32.14
CA ALA A 247 2.92 -12.23 -33.06
C ALA A 247 4.22 -13.00 -32.80
N ARG A 248 4.53 -13.95 -33.68
CA ARG A 248 5.89 -14.46 -33.86
C ARG A 248 6.62 -13.40 -34.67
N ASP A 249 7.42 -12.61 -33.98
CA ASP A 249 8.62 -11.96 -34.52
C ASP A 249 9.73 -12.26 -33.52
#